data_AF-A0A7J3QFH6-F1
#
_entry.id   AF-A0A7J3QFH6-F1
#
_cell.length_a   1.000
_cell.length_b   1.000
_cell.length_c   1.000
_cell.angle_alpha   90.00
_cell.angle_beta   90.00
_cell.angle_gamma   90.00
#
_symmetry.space_group_name_H-M   'P 1'
#
loop_
_entity.id
_entity.type
_entity.pdbx_description
1 polymer ?
#
loop_
_entity_poly.entity_id
_entity_poly.type
_entity_poly.pdbx_seq_one_letter_code
_entity_poly.pdbx_strand_id
1 'polypeptide(L)'
;MSSTEPSKLKIRKAEVRKIIGRKNVKDKIYSYEYFTLSLNLYIPRNIIEKFGTDFVVIRDEEQGIITIMPRKLAEEKGIKVE
;
A
#
# COMPACT_ATOMS: atom_id res chain seq x y z
N MET A 1 19.93 31.15 -11.49
CA MET A 1 20.36 30.14 -10.48
C MET A 1 19.11 29.45 -9.98
N SER A 2 18.71 28.36 -10.62
CA SER A 2 17.54 27.56 -10.21
C SER A 2 18.03 26.48 -9.24
N SER A 3 17.88 26.74 -7.95
CA SER A 3 18.00 25.72 -6.91
C SER A 3 16.88 24.70 -7.09
N THR A 4 17.18 23.60 -7.78
CA THR A 4 16.32 22.42 -7.79
C THR A 4 16.46 21.77 -6.42
N GLU A 5 15.60 22.14 -5.48
CA GLU A 5 15.44 21.37 -4.26
C GLU A 5 15.10 19.92 -4.65
N PRO A 6 15.78 18.91 -4.10
CA PRO A 6 15.42 17.53 -4.37
C PRO A 6 13.98 17.36 -3.88
N SER A 7 13.07 17.01 -4.78
CA SER A 7 11.69 16.70 -4.41
C SER A 7 11.74 15.68 -3.28
N LYS A 8 11.35 16.04 -2.06
CA LYS A 8 11.37 15.17 -0.87
C LYS A 8 10.31 14.04 -0.92
N LEU A 9 9.87 13.70 -2.13
CA LEU A 9 9.00 12.57 -2.40
C LEU A 9 9.84 11.29 -2.42
N LYS A 10 9.67 10.47 -1.38
CA LYS A 10 10.27 9.12 -1.34
C LYS A 10 9.25 8.09 -1.79
N ILE A 11 9.52 7.46 -2.92
CA ILE A 11 8.65 6.44 -3.52
C ILE A 11 9.28 5.07 -3.28
N ARG A 12 8.47 4.09 -2.89
CA ARG A 12 8.90 2.68 -2.82
C ARG A 12 7.84 1.74 -3.35
N LYS A 13 8.28 0.62 -3.92
CA LYS A 13 7.43 -0.53 -4.22
C LYS A 13 6.95 -1.16 -2.91
N ALA A 14 5.71 -1.60 -2.89
CA ALA A 14 5.15 -2.33 -1.78
C ALA A 14 4.16 -3.38 -2.28
N GLU A 15 4.30 -4.60 -1.77
CA GLU A 15 3.41 -5.70 -2.10
C GLU A 15 2.49 -5.99 -0.92
N VAL A 16 1.20 -6.09 -1.21
CA VAL A 16 0.17 -6.40 -0.22
C VAL A 16 0.24 -7.88 0.13
N ARG A 17 0.20 -8.17 1.43
CA ARG A 17 0.15 -9.53 1.96
C ARG A 17 -1.29 -9.88 2.35
N LYS A 18 -1.70 -11.09 1.99
CA LYS A 18 -2.93 -11.71 2.48
C LYS A 18 -2.64 -12.42 3.80
N ILE A 19 -3.42 -12.10 4.83
CA ILE A 19 -3.35 -12.77 6.13
C ILE A 19 -4.68 -13.45 6.39
N ILE A 20 -4.60 -14.73 6.78
CA ILE A 20 -5.75 -15.54 7.19
C ILE A 20 -5.62 -15.76 8.69
N GLY A 21 -6.40 -15.02 9.46
CA GLY A 21 -6.51 -15.25 10.89
C GLY A 21 -7.55 -16.33 11.19
N ARG A 22 -7.32 -17.09 12.25
CA ARG A 22 -8.25 -18.13 12.72
C ARG A 22 -8.50 -17.93 14.21
N LYS A 23 -9.76 -17.97 14.61
CA LYS A 23 -10.18 -17.91 16.01
C LYS A 23 -11.00 -19.15 16.35
N ASN A 24 -10.51 -19.93 17.30
CA ASN A 24 -11.23 -21.06 17.86
C ASN A 24 -12.17 -20.56 18.94
N VAL A 25 -13.46 -20.88 18.83
CA VAL A 25 -14.50 -20.54 19.80
C VAL A 25 -15.28 -21.82 20.09
N LYS A 26 -15.00 -22.43 21.25
CA LYS A 26 -15.47 -23.78 21.59
C LYS A 26 -15.06 -24.78 20.49
N ASP A 27 -16.04 -25.41 19.84
CA ASP A 27 -15.85 -26.40 18.77
C ASP A 27 -15.92 -25.80 17.36
N LYS A 28 -15.97 -24.47 17.23
CA LYS A 28 -16.07 -23.77 15.93
C LYS A 28 -14.80 -22.98 15.61
N ILE A 29 -14.33 -23.07 14.37
CA ILE A 29 -13.20 -22.28 13.85
C ILE A 29 -13.77 -21.17 12.96
N TYR A 30 -13.53 -19.92 13.36
CA TYR A 30 -13.86 -18.75 12.56
C TYR A 30 -12.60 -18.26 11.84
N SER A 31 -12.68 -18.08 10.52
CA SER A 31 -11.58 -17.55 9.71
C SER A 31 -11.88 -16.14 9.23
N TYR A 32 -10.89 -15.26 9.28
CA TYR A 32 -10.98 -13.93 8.69
C TYR A 32 -9.82 -13.70 7.74
N GLU A 33 -10.10 -13.05 6.62
CA GLU A 33 -9.12 -12.69 5.61
C GLU A 33 -8.97 -11.18 5.58
N TYR A 34 -7.73 -10.70 5.67
CA TYR A 34 -7.43 -9.29 5.49
C TYR A 34 -6.14 -9.10 4.70
N PHE A 35 -6.06 -7.96 4.04
CA PHE A 35 -4.95 -7.58 3.17
C PHE A 35 -4.19 -6.43 3.82
N THR A 36 -2.87 -6.52 3.87
CA THR A 36 -2.06 -5.53 4.57
C THR A 36 -0.73 -5.22 3.91
N LEU A 37 -0.29 -3.97 4.02
CA LEU A 37 1.07 -3.54 3.73
C LEU A 37 1.95 -3.55 4.99
N SER A 38 3.24 -3.29 4.82
CA SER A 38 4.17 -3.07 5.94
C SER A 38 3.61 -2.05 6.94
N LEU A 39 3.90 -2.26 8.23
CA LEU A 39 3.32 -1.50 9.36
C LEU A 39 1.81 -1.75 9.60
N ASN A 40 1.30 -2.91 9.16
CA ASN A 40 -0.08 -3.34 9.37
C ASN A 40 -1.13 -2.37 8.78
N LEU A 41 -0.78 -1.69 7.69
CA LEU A 41 -1.72 -0.83 6.97
C LEU A 41 -2.72 -1.72 6.24
N TYR A 42 -3.98 -1.68 6.65
CA TYR A 42 -5.03 -2.47 6.04
C TYR A 42 -5.41 -1.91 4.66
N ILE A 43 -5.52 -2.80 3.67
CA ILE A 43 -6.05 -2.48 2.35
C ILE A 43 -7.40 -3.15 2.19
N PRO A 44 -8.47 -2.39 1.83
CA PRO A 44 -9.78 -2.97 1.61
C PRO A 44 -9.79 -4.04 0.52
N ARG A 45 -10.50 -5.13 0.75
CA ARG A 45 -10.60 -6.27 -0.18
C ARG A 45 -11.04 -5.87 -1.59
N ASN A 46 -12.03 -5.00 -1.71
CA ASN A 46 -12.54 -4.51 -3.00
C ASN A 46 -11.48 -3.74 -3.81
N ILE A 47 -10.52 -3.10 -3.14
CA ILE A 47 -9.39 -2.44 -3.80
C ILE A 47 -8.42 -3.49 -4.35
N ILE A 48 -8.13 -4.54 -3.58
CA ILE A 48 -7.27 -5.65 -4.02
C ILE A 48 -7.88 -6.41 -5.19
N GLU A 49 -9.17 -6.73 -5.12
CA GLU A 49 -9.87 -7.43 -6.20
C GLU A 49 -9.86 -6.63 -7.52
N LYS A 50 -9.92 -5.30 -7.42
CA LYS A 50 -9.92 -4.42 -8.59
C LYS A 50 -8.52 -4.16 -9.17
N PHE A 51 -7.51 -3.99 -8.32
CA PHE A 51 -6.21 -3.46 -8.73
C PHE A 51 -5.01 -4.41 -8.53
N GLY A 52 -5.23 -5.56 -7.89
CA GLY A 52 -4.18 -6.52 -7.54
C GLY A 52 -3.47 -6.17 -6.23
N THR A 53 -2.28 -6.73 -6.02
CA THR A 53 -1.48 -6.60 -4.78
C THR A 53 -0.25 -5.71 -4.93
N ASP A 54 0.01 -5.19 -6.13
CA ASP A 54 1.14 -4.31 -6.42
C ASP A 54 0.81 -2.84 -6.16
N PHE A 55 1.47 -2.26 -5.17
CA PHE A 55 1.27 -0.88 -4.72
C PHE A 55 2.58 -0.11 -4.69
N VAL A 56 2.43 1.21 -4.57
CA VAL A 56 3.51 2.12 -4.24
C VAL A 56 3.16 2.87 -2.96
N VAL A 57 4.18 3.16 -2.18
CA VAL A 57 4.07 4.07 -1.04
C VAL A 57 4.89 5.32 -1.36
N ILE A 58 4.22 6.45 -1.41
CA ILE A 58 4.79 7.77 -1.69
C ILE A 58 4.75 8.55 -0.38
N ARG A 59 5.92 8.98 0.09
CA ARG A 59 6.04 9.79 1.30
C ARG A 59 6.43 11.20 0.88
N ASP A 60 5.54 12.15 1.14
CA ASP A 60 5.82 13.57 1.07
C ASP A 60 6.28 14.04 2.46
N GLU A 61 7.58 14.24 2.62
CA GLU A 61 8.16 14.67 3.90
C GLU A 61 7.94 16.16 4.19
N GLU A 62 7.52 16.96 3.21
CA GLU A 62 7.22 18.38 3.41
C GLU A 62 5.79 18.58 3.90
N GLN A 63 4.85 17.88 3.28
CA GLN A 63 3.43 17.95 3.66
C GLN A 63 3.08 16.96 4.78
N GLY A 64 3.97 16.01 5.08
CA GLY A 64 3.70 14.93 6.04
C GLY A 64 2.66 13.94 5.54
N ILE A 65 2.49 13.80 4.22
CA ILE A 65 1.46 12.96 3.60
C ILE A 65 2.06 11.64 3.14
N ILE A 66 1.39 10.54 3.49
CA ILE A 66 1.71 9.20 2.96
C ILE A 66 0.58 8.79 2.03
N THR A 67 0.90 8.61 0.75
CA THR A 67 -0.04 8.12 -0.25
C THR A 67 0.27 6.66 -0.57
N ILE A 68 -0.77 5.84 -0.54
CA ILE A 68 -0.73 4.43 -0.94
C ILE A 68 -1.65 4.28 -2.13
N MET A 69 -1.12 3.77 -3.24
CA MET A 69 -1.93 3.56 -4.44
C MET A 69 -1.43 2.38 -5.27
N PRO A 70 -2.31 1.76 -6.08
CA PRO A 70 -1.91 0.74 -7.02
C PRO A 70 -0.78 1.21 -7.94
N ARG A 71 0.19 0.34 -8.19
CA ARG A 71 1.36 0.67 -9.02
C ARG A 71 0.98 1.11 -10.43
N LYS A 72 0.02 0.44 -11.06
CA LYS A 72 -0.48 0.79 -12.40
C LYS A 72 -0.97 2.24 -12.47
N LEU A 73 -1.75 2.66 -11.49
CA LEU A 73 -2.26 4.04 -11.42
C LEU A 73 -1.15 5.06 -11.15
N ALA A 74 -0.11 4.67 -10.40
CA ALA A 74 1.04 5.53 -10.18
C ALA A 74 1.82 5.74 -11.48
N GLU A 75 2.05 4.67 -12.24
CA GLU A 75 2.71 4.73 -13.55
C GLU A 75 1.91 5.58 -14.55
N GLU A 76 0.58 5.44 -14.60
CA GLU A 76 -0.32 6.28 -15.41
C GLU A 76 -0.23 7.78 -15.03
N LYS A 77 0.03 8.08 -13.75
CA LYS A 77 0.26 9.45 -13.25
C LYS A 77 1.70 9.95 -13.44
N GLY A 78 2.55 9.17 -14.12
CA GLY A 78 3.95 9.52 -14.37
C GLY A 78 4.88 9.32 -13.17
N ILE A 79 4.43 8.65 -12.11
CA ILE A 79 5.24 8.36 -10.92
C ILE A 79 6.09 7.13 -11.24
N LYS A 80 7.36 7.37 -11.58
CA LYS A 80 8.33 6.30 -11.83
C LYS A 80 8.79 5.70 -10.52
N VAL A 81 8.71 4.38 -10.43
CA VAL A 81 9.15 3.60 -9.28
C VAL A 81 10.42 2.87 -9.66
N GLU A 82 11.56 3.37 -9.22
CA GLU A 82 12.84 2.66 -9.34
C GLU A 82 12.83 1.35 -8.55
#